data_AF-X1AJ88-F1
#
_entry.id   AF-X1AJ88-F1
#
_cell.length_a   1.000
_cell.length_b   1.000
_cell.length_c   1.000
_cell.angle_alpha   90.00
_cell.angle_beta   90.00
_cell.angle_gamma   90.00
#
_symmetry.space_group_name_H-M   'P 1'
#
loop_
_entity.id
_entity.type
_entity.pdbx_description
1 polymer ?
#
loop_
_entity_poly.entity_id
_entity_poly.type
_entity_poly.pdbx_seq_one_letter_code
_entity_poly.pdbx_strand_id
1 'polypeptide(L)'
;FSGFIQAVSIIGEEMTRTEKKGPKSKKSKGIVDFHKVVELDLKQFHCLVLNVEELRTVLILKSKSSKRLKETLLHFNFALYVRISESLKNWNNDLNSMDDIIQPLIYEHFDIYYKDPFKVNIQESELPKYKKKLNLSKFEFQIMNTIFLILKEKSHFKLMDILEREIEKNEDEIINALESLIEFKLIKPIK
;
A
#
# COMPACT_ATOMS: atom_id res chain seq x y z
N PHE A 1 -3.34 -4.92 6.09
CA PHE A 1 -2.60 -3.66 5.93
C PHE A 1 -2.68 -2.71 7.12
N SER A 2 -1.80 -2.90 8.11
CA SER A 2 -1.53 -1.89 9.14
C SER A 2 -0.40 -0.94 8.68
N GLY A 3 -0.59 -0.30 7.53
CA GLY A 3 0.34 0.71 7.01
C GLY A 3 -0.11 2.11 7.43
N PHE A 4 0.68 2.79 8.24
CA PHE A 4 0.53 4.23 8.48
C PHE A 4 1.57 4.92 7.62
N ILE A 5 1.16 5.55 6.52
CA ILE A 5 2.06 6.42 5.75
C ILE A 5 2.16 7.72 6.54
N GLN A 6 3.21 7.84 7.36
CA GLN A 6 3.58 9.13 7.94
C GLN A 6 4.81 9.64 7.19
N ALA A 7 4.60 10.77 6.51
CA ALA A 7 5.56 11.57 5.76
C ALA A 7 6.09 10.97 4.43
N VAL A 8 5.63 11.56 3.32
CA VAL A 8 6.43 11.62 2.08
C VAL A 8 7.31 12.86 2.22
N SER A 9 8.58 12.68 2.60
CA SER A 9 9.55 13.79 2.59
C SER A 9 10.36 13.75 1.30
N ILE A 10 10.08 14.68 0.40
CA ILE A 10 10.94 14.94 -0.76
C ILE A 10 12.16 15.72 -0.25
N ILE A 11 13.26 15.01 0.01
CA ILE A 11 14.55 15.65 0.28
C ILE A 11 15.28 15.71 -1.06
N GLY A 12 15.17 16.85 -1.75
CA GLY A 12 16.14 17.19 -2.78
C GLY A 12 17.49 17.39 -2.10
N GLU A 13 18.43 16.47 -2.31
CA GLU A 13 19.80 16.71 -1.87
C GLU A 13 20.37 17.88 -2.69
N GLU A 14 20.55 19.02 -2.03
CA GLU A 14 21.40 20.09 -2.52
C GLU A 14 22.83 19.50 -2.59
N MET A 15 23.25 19.07 -3.79
CA MET A 15 24.60 18.59 -4.01
C MET A 15 25.58 19.77 -3.89
N THR A 16 25.97 20.11 -2.66
CA THR A 16 27.15 20.93 -2.44
C THR A 16 28.35 20.14 -2.95
N ARG A 17 28.83 20.53 -4.14
CA ARG A 17 30.09 20.05 -4.72
C ARG A 17 31.23 20.31 -3.74
N THR A 18 31.65 19.29 -3.01
CA THR A 18 33.04 19.19 -2.55
C THR A 18 33.71 18.09 -3.32
N GLU A 19 34.51 18.50 -4.30
CA GLU A 19 35.40 17.63 -5.06
C GLU A 19 36.35 16.90 -4.11
N LYS A 20 36.16 15.58 -3.94
CA LYS A 20 37.24 14.68 -3.55
C LYS A 20 37.35 13.57 -4.59
N LYS A 21 38.42 13.65 -5.37
CA LYS A 21 38.82 12.68 -6.39
C LYS A 21 39.08 11.32 -5.74
N GLY A 22 38.21 10.36 -5.99
CA GLY A 22 38.38 8.91 -5.79
C GLY A 22 38.29 8.15 -7.11
N PRO A 23 38.82 6.93 -7.22
CA PRO A 23 39.33 6.38 -8.48
C PRO A 23 38.22 6.09 -9.49
N LYS A 24 38.53 6.32 -10.77
CA LYS A 24 37.68 6.07 -11.94
C LYS A 24 37.16 4.62 -11.92
N SER A 25 35.93 4.43 -11.46
CA SER A 25 35.20 3.19 -11.71
C SER A 25 34.90 3.11 -13.20
N LYS A 26 35.20 1.93 -13.78
CA LYS A 26 34.93 1.61 -15.18
C LYS A 26 33.46 1.89 -15.45
N LYS A 27 33.17 2.72 -16.46
CA LYS A 27 31.82 2.85 -17.04
C LYS A 27 31.38 1.47 -17.55
N SER A 28 30.65 0.74 -16.71
CA SER A 28 29.80 -0.35 -17.18
C SER A 28 28.68 0.29 -18.00
N LYS A 29 28.73 0.15 -19.32
CA LYS A 29 27.52 0.17 -20.14
C LYS A 29 26.70 -1.04 -19.69
N GLY A 30 25.82 -0.81 -18.72
CA GLY A 30 24.98 -1.83 -18.10
C GLY A 30 23.84 -1.10 -17.41
N ILE A 31 22.65 -1.36 -17.92
CA ILE A 31 21.31 -1.02 -17.41
C ILE A 31 21.37 -0.57 -15.94
N VAL A 32 21.04 0.70 -15.69
CA VAL A 32 20.93 1.24 -14.33
C VAL A 32 19.79 0.48 -13.64
N ASP A 33 20.12 -0.20 -12.55
CA ASP A 33 19.20 -0.96 -11.71
C ASP A 33 18.39 0.02 -10.84
N PHE A 34 17.50 0.80 -11.48
CA PHE A 34 16.69 1.88 -10.88
C PHE A 34 15.66 1.42 -9.81
N HIS A 35 15.62 0.14 -9.43
CA HIS A 35 14.40 -0.49 -8.89
C HIS A 35 14.55 -1.20 -7.54
N LYS A 36 15.64 -0.98 -6.80
CA LYS A 36 15.82 -1.67 -5.51
C LYS A 36 15.13 -0.94 -4.37
N VAL A 37 13.93 -1.42 -4.04
CA VAL A 37 13.28 -1.14 -2.74
C VAL A 37 14.14 -1.77 -1.64
N VAL A 38 14.70 -0.93 -0.76
CA VAL A 38 15.44 -1.37 0.43
C VAL A 38 14.48 -1.46 1.60
N GLU A 39 14.52 -2.58 2.32
CA GLU A 39 13.75 -2.77 3.56
C GLU A 39 14.70 -2.80 4.75
N LEU A 40 14.49 -1.89 5.70
CA LEU A 40 15.20 -1.85 6.97
C LEU A 40 14.31 -2.45 8.05
N ASP A 41 14.87 -3.38 8.81
CA ASP A 41 14.24 -4.00 9.97
C ASP A 41 14.74 -3.31 11.23
N LEU A 42 13.92 -2.42 11.80
CA LEU A 42 14.23 -1.70 13.03
C LEU A 42 13.43 -2.29 14.18
N LYS A 43 13.98 -2.17 15.39
CA LYS A 43 13.43 -2.82 16.60
C LYS A 43 11.94 -2.54 16.86
N GLN A 44 11.41 -1.40 16.39
CA GLN A 44 10.03 -0.97 16.65
C GLN A 44 9.16 -0.89 15.40
N PHE A 45 9.75 -0.90 14.20
CA PHE A 45 9.04 -0.72 12.93
C PHE A 45 9.91 -1.18 11.75
N HIS A 46 9.30 -1.42 10.61
CA HIS A 46 10.00 -1.66 9.36
C HIS A 46 9.97 -0.40 8.50
N CYS A 47 10.98 -0.21 7.67
CA CYS A 47 11.06 0.96 6.79
C CYS A 47 11.34 0.50 5.36
N LEU A 48 10.49 0.89 4.40
CA LEU A 48 10.80 0.77 2.98
C LEU A 48 11.35 2.08 2.45
N VAL A 49 12.48 2.01 1.77
CA VAL A 49 13.13 3.14 1.12
C VAL A 49 13.27 2.83 -0.35
N LEU A 50 12.75 3.72 -1.19
CA LEU A 50 12.93 3.68 -2.63
C LEU A 50 13.46 5.02 -3.12
N ASN A 51 14.58 4.98 -3.84
CA ASN A 51 15.19 6.14 -4.49
C ASN A 51 14.99 6.01 -5.99
N VAL A 52 14.44 7.04 -6.63
CA VAL A 52 14.34 7.17 -8.09
C VAL A 52 14.74 8.59 -8.44
N GLU A 53 15.88 8.75 -9.12
CA GLU A 53 16.48 10.05 -9.45
C GLU A 53 16.55 10.98 -8.21
N GLU A 54 15.97 12.18 -8.26
CA GLU A 54 15.93 13.14 -7.16
C GLU A 54 14.82 12.87 -6.12
N LEU A 55 14.01 11.81 -6.30
CA LEU A 55 12.90 11.47 -5.43
C LEU A 55 13.22 10.28 -4.52
N ARG A 56 13.15 10.51 -3.21
CA ARG A 56 13.18 9.47 -2.19
C ARG A 56 11.80 9.31 -1.57
N THR A 57 11.24 8.11 -1.67
CA THR A 57 10.02 7.73 -0.94
C THR A 57 10.37 6.82 0.22
N VAL A 58 9.82 7.13 1.39
CA VAL A 58 10.01 6.38 2.63
C VAL A 58 8.64 5.96 3.16
N LEU A 59 8.42 4.65 3.36
CA LEU A 59 7.23 4.13 4.04
C LEU A 59 7.62 3.53 5.39
N ILE A 60 6.95 3.98 6.45
CA ILE A 60 7.09 3.42 7.80
C ILE A 60 5.98 2.39 8.01
N LEU A 61 6.36 1.17 8.35
CA LEU A 61 5.47 0.02 8.46
C LEU A 61 5.50 -0.56 9.86
N LYS A 62 4.34 -0.98 10.38
CA LYS A 62 4.27 -1.69 11.66
C LYS A 62 4.77 -3.14 11.57
N SER A 63 4.75 -3.71 10.38
CA SER A 63 5.13 -5.09 10.09
C SER A 63 5.99 -5.15 8.83
N LYS A 64 6.66 -6.29 8.65
CA LYS A 64 7.44 -6.57 7.44
C LYS A 64 6.56 -6.42 6.20
N SER A 65 7.11 -5.82 5.16
CA SER A 65 6.39 -5.56 3.92
C SER A 65 6.12 -6.83 3.11
N SER A 66 4.97 -6.87 2.45
CA SER A 66 4.68 -7.88 1.43
C SER A 66 5.34 -7.55 0.10
N LYS A 67 5.48 -8.55 -0.78
CA LYS A 67 5.98 -8.34 -2.15
C LYS A 67 5.07 -7.36 -2.91
N ARG A 68 3.75 -7.50 -2.74
CA ARG A 68 2.73 -6.62 -3.32
C ARG A 68 2.95 -5.15 -2.94
N LEU A 69 3.21 -4.87 -1.67
CA LEU A 69 3.48 -3.50 -1.21
C LEU A 69 4.74 -2.90 -1.85
N LYS A 70 5.80 -3.70 -2.04
CA LYS A 70 7.03 -3.24 -2.72
C LYS A 70 6.77 -2.90 -4.18
N GLU A 71 5.95 -3.69 -4.87
CA GLU A 71 5.53 -3.43 -6.26
C GLU A 71 4.65 -2.17 -6.34
N THR A 72 3.67 -2.01 -5.44
CA THR A 72 2.85 -0.79 -5.33
C THR A 72 3.70 0.45 -5.08
N LEU A 73 4.67 0.38 -4.16
CA LEU A 73 5.59 1.48 -3.88
C LEU A 73 6.41 1.87 -5.12
N LEU A 74 6.86 0.88 -5.91
CA LEU A 74 7.59 1.14 -7.14
C LEU A 74 6.72 1.93 -8.14
N HIS A 75 5.50 1.48 -8.39
CA HIS A 75 4.56 2.14 -9.30
C HIS A 75 4.20 3.54 -8.82
N PHE A 76 3.89 3.69 -7.53
CA PHE A 76 3.61 4.98 -6.90
C PHE A 76 4.77 5.95 -7.06
N ASN A 77 6.00 5.55 -6.76
CA ASN A 77 7.16 6.43 -6.82
C ASN A 77 7.46 6.87 -8.25
N PHE A 78 7.30 5.97 -9.22
CA PHE A 78 7.45 6.31 -10.63
C PHE A 78 6.37 7.29 -11.10
N ALA A 79 5.10 7.03 -10.78
CA ALA A 79 4.00 7.93 -11.10
C ALA A 79 4.17 9.31 -10.45
N LEU A 80 4.61 9.33 -9.20
CA LEU A 80 4.93 10.56 -8.48
C LEU A 80 6.05 11.33 -9.17
N TYR A 81 7.19 10.69 -9.44
CA TYR A 81 8.32 11.30 -10.14
C TYR A 81 7.88 11.91 -11.48
N VAL A 82 7.11 11.18 -12.29
CA VAL A 82 6.60 11.71 -13.57
C VAL A 82 5.76 12.97 -13.35
N ARG A 83 4.84 12.98 -12.37
CA ARG A 83 3.99 14.16 -12.12
C ARG A 83 4.75 15.35 -11.54
N ILE A 84 5.80 15.14 -10.75
CA ILE A 84 6.51 16.24 -10.07
C ILE A 84 7.81 16.65 -10.75
N SER A 85 8.36 15.86 -11.67
CA SER A 85 9.69 16.11 -12.25
C SER A 85 9.84 17.48 -12.92
N GLU A 86 8.79 17.99 -13.56
CA GLU A 86 8.78 19.35 -14.10
C GLU A 86 8.70 20.41 -13.00
N SER A 87 7.83 20.19 -12.00
CA SER A 87 7.69 21.08 -10.85
C SER A 87 8.95 21.14 -9.99
N LEU A 88 9.71 20.04 -9.89
CA LEU A 88 10.96 19.95 -9.14
C LEU A 88 12.06 20.83 -9.74
N LYS A 89 12.11 20.98 -11.07
CA LYS A 89 13.12 21.83 -11.73
C LYS A 89 13.02 23.31 -11.37
N ASN A 90 11.81 23.76 -11.05
CA ASN A 90 11.51 25.15 -10.71
C ASN A 90 10.96 25.28 -9.29
N TRP A 91 11.22 24.28 -8.43
CA TRP A 91 10.59 24.24 -7.11
C TRP A 91 11.10 25.39 -6.23
N ASN A 92 10.15 26.14 -5.68
CA ASN A 92 10.38 27.30 -4.82
C ASN A 92 10.38 26.94 -3.33
N ASN A 93 10.55 25.66 -2.98
CA ASN A 93 10.42 25.11 -1.63
C ASN A 93 9.01 25.23 -1.00
N ASP A 94 7.97 25.54 -1.77
CA ASP A 94 6.59 25.49 -1.26
C ASP A 94 6.08 24.04 -1.28
N LEU A 95 5.96 23.46 -0.09
CA LEU A 95 5.46 22.10 0.10
C LEU A 95 3.94 21.99 -0.11
N ASN A 96 3.18 23.05 0.15
CA ASN A 96 1.71 22.99 0.05
C ASN A 96 1.27 22.76 -1.41
N SER A 97 1.99 23.34 -2.36
CA SER A 97 1.75 23.14 -3.80
C SER A 97 1.96 21.68 -4.26
N MET A 98 2.72 20.89 -3.49
CA MET A 98 2.98 19.48 -3.79
C MET A 98 1.91 18.55 -3.20
N ASP A 99 1.26 18.95 -2.10
CA ASP A 99 0.21 18.13 -1.46
C ASP A 99 -0.97 17.87 -2.40
N ASP A 100 -1.36 18.87 -3.20
CA ASP A 100 -2.43 18.74 -4.21
C ASP A 100 -2.12 17.69 -5.29
N ILE A 101 -0.83 17.39 -5.52
CA ILE A 101 -0.37 16.37 -6.48
C ILE A 101 -0.20 15.02 -5.78
N ILE A 102 0.40 15.02 -4.59
CA ILE A 102 0.75 13.82 -3.84
C ILE A 102 -0.50 13.13 -3.30
N GLN A 103 -1.45 13.86 -2.71
CA GLN A 103 -2.63 13.27 -2.08
C GLN A 103 -3.46 12.41 -3.05
N PRO A 104 -3.86 12.89 -4.24
CA PRO A 104 -4.57 12.06 -5.20
C PRO A 104 -3.78 10.80 -5.60
N LEU A 105 -2.47 10.92 -5.83
CA LEU A 105 -1.62 9.78 -6.17
C LEU A 105 -1.58 8.73 -5.06
N ILE A 106 -1.57 9.15 -3.80
CA ILE A 106 -1.65 8.23 -2.66
C ILE A 106 -2.96 7.44 -2.72
N TYR A 107 -4.11 8.11 -2.91
CA TYR A 107 -5.40 7.41 -3.00
C TYR A 107 -5.56 6.56 -4.27
N GLU A 108 -4.90 6.91 -5.37
CA GLU A 108 -4.88 6.12 -6.61
C GLU A 108 -4.10 4.81 -6.45
N HIS A 109 -3.04 4.80 -5.63
CA HIS A 109 -2.12 3.66 -5.53
C HIS A 109 -2.25 2.86 -4.24
N PHE A 110 -2.67 3.52 -3.15
CA PHE A 110 -2.87 2.91 -1.86
C PHE A 110 -4.37 2.93 -1.55
N ASP A 111 -4.94 1.75 -1.49
CA ASP A 111 -6.30 1.53 -1.01
C ASP A 111 -6.37 1.83 0.49
N ILE A 112 -6.60 3.09 0.87
CA ILE A 112 -6.59 3.53 2.28
C ILE A 112 -7.86 3.08 3.04
N TYR A 113 -8.87 2.55 2.35
CA TYR A 113 -10.18 2.19 2.91
C TYR A 113 -10.13 1.07 3.96
N TYR A 114 -9.01 0.36 4.16
CA TYR A 114 -8.90 -0.66 5.21
C TYR A 114 -9.04 -0.12 6.65
N LYS A 115 -9.06 1.22 6.84
CA LYS A 115 -9.31 1.85 8.14
C LYS A 115 -10.78 2.04 8.47
N ASP A 116 -11.63 2.12 7.45
CA ASP A 116 -13.05 2.42 7.61
C ASP A 116 -13.83 1.19 8.05
N PRO A 117 -14.94 1.36 8.78
CA PRO A 117 -15.83 0.25 9.10
C PRO A 117 -16.58 -0.22 7.85
N PHE A 118 -16.77 -1.53 7.76
CA PHE A 118 -17.50 -2.22 6.70
C PHE A 118 -18.79 -2.83 7.24
N LYS A 119 -19.74 -3.02 6.32
CA LYS A 119 -20.95 -3.82 6.53
C LYS A 119 -21.11 -4.87 5.45
N VAL A 120 -21.86 -5.91 5.79
CA VAL A 120 -22.29 -6.96 4.85
C VAL A 120 -23.64 -6.56 4.24
N ASN A 121 -23.82 -6.81 2.95
CA ASN A 121 -25.04 -6.48 2.21
C ASN A 121 -26.03 -7.64 2.06
N ILE A 122 -25.69 -8.80 2.61
CA ILE A 122 -26.48 -10.04 2.55
C ILE A 122 -26.68 -10.61 3.97
N GLN A 123 -27.70 -11.44 4.15
CA GLN A 123 -27.86 -12.21 5.39
C GLN A 123 -26.99 -13.48 5.37
N GLU A 124 -26.62 -13.98 6.56
CA GLU A 124 -25.82 -15.22 6.72
C GLU A 124 -26.49 -16.42 6.03
N SER A 125 -27.82 -16.51 6.11
CA SER A 125 -28.64 -17.54 5.46
C SER A 125 -28.60 -17.51 3.93
N GLU A 126 -28.24 -16.37 3.33
CA GLU A 126 -28.19 -16.18 1.87
C GLU A 126 -26.83 -16.57 1.28
N LEU A 127 -25.78 -16.66 2.10
CA LEU A 127 -24.41 -16.92 1.65
C LEU A 127 -24.29 -18.18 0.74
N PRO A 128 -24.96 -19.32 1.02
CA PRO A 128 -24.91 -20.48 0.12
C PRO A 128 -25.49 -20.22 -1.27
N LYS A 129 -26.48 -19.34 -1.39
CA LYS A 129 -27.05 -18.93 -2.69
C LYS A 129 -26.03 -18.10 -3.47
N TYR A 130 -25.39 -17.15 -2.79
CA TYR A 130 -24.34 -16.31 -3.37
C TYR A 130 -23.09 -17.10 -3.76
N LYS A 131 -22.72 -18.14 -2.99
CA LYS A 131 -21.64 -19.06 -3.35
C LYS A 131 -21.83 -19.64 -4.74
N LYS A 132 -23.04 -20.12 -5.05
CA LYS A 132 -23.37 -20.68 -6.37
C LYS A 132 -23.47 -19.59 -7.44
N LYS A 133 -24.11 -18.46 -7.12
CA LYS A 133 -24.39 -17.38 -8.08
C LYS A 133 -23.12 -16.65 -8.53
N LEU A 134 -22.21 -16.39 -7.62
CA LEU A 134 -20.96 -15.63 -7.86
C LEU A 134 -19.74 -16.54 -7.99
N ASN A 135 -19.94 -17.86 -7.93
CA ASN A 135 -18.86 -18.85 -7.95
C ASN A 135 -17.77 -18.57 -6.91
N LEU A 136 -18.17 -18.22 -5.67
CA LEU A 136 -17.22 -17.90 -4.60
C LEU A 136 -16.31 -19.10 -4.34
N SER A 137 -15.01 -18.82 -4.28
CA SER A 137 -13.99 -19.77 -3.87
C SER A 137 -14.25 -20.27 -2.44
N LYS A 138 -13.64 -21.41 -2.11
CA LYS A 138 -13.70 -21.94 -0.73
C LYS A 138 -13.18 -20.92 0.28
N PHE A 139 -12.18 -20.15 -0.11
CA PHE A 139 -11.53 -19.18 0.77
C PHE A 139 -12.37 -17.92 0.95
N GLU A 140 -12.93 -17.35 -0.12
CA GLU A 140 -13.89 -16.23 -0.02
C GLU A 140 -15.11 -16.61 0.84
N PHE A 141 -15.61 -17.83 0.70
CA PHE A 141 -16.70 -18.34 1.54
C PHE A 141 -16.29 -18.45 3.02
N GLN A 142 -15.05 -18.87 3.30
CA GLN A 142 -14.51 -18.90 4.66
C GLN A 142 -14.41 -17.49 5.24
N ILE A 143 -13.83 -16.54 4.50
CA ILE A 143 -13.73 -15.13 4.93
C ILE A 143 -15.11 -14.55 5.25
N MET A 144 -16.13 -14.84 4.44
CA MET A 144 -17.51 -14.42 4.74
C MET A 144 -18.05 -15.00 6.05
N ASN A 145 -17.77 -16.27 6.36
CA ASN A 145 -18.17 -16.85 7.65
C ASN A 145 -17.45 -16.17 8.82
N THR A 146 -16.16 -15.86 8.66
CA THR A 146 -15.38 -15.11 9.67
C THR A 146 -15.97 -13.71 9.88
N ILE A 147 -16.40 -13.03 8.82
CA ILE A 147 -17.10 -11.74 8.92
C ILE A 147 -18.41 -11.88 9.70
N PHE A 148 -19.24 -12.89 9.38
CA PHE A 148 -20.48 -13.12 10.13
C PHE A 148 -20.25 -13.42 11.60
N LEU A 149 -19.17 -14.14 11.94
CA LEU A 149 -18.77 -14.39 13.31
C LEU A 149 -18.42 -13.07 14.03
N ILE A 150 -17.63 -12.20 13.40
CA ILE A 150 -17.29 -10.87 13.96
C ILE A 150 -18.56 -10.04 14.17
N LEU A 151 -19.49 -10.08 13.22
CA LEU A 151 -20.74 -9.32 13.29
C LEU A 151 -21.75 -9.82 14.34
N LYS A 152 -21.56 -11.03 14.88
CA LYS A 152 -22.31 -11.49 16.06
C LYS A 152 -21.89 -10.75 17.33
N GLU A 153 -20.64 -10.25 17.37
CA GLU A 153 -20.07 -9.53 18.51
C GLU A 153 -20.12 -8.00 18.34
N LYS A 154 -20.04 -7.52 17.08
CA LYS A 154 -19.97 -6.09 16.74
C LYS A 154 -21.00 -5.71 15.67
N SER A 155 -21.49 -4.48 15.66
CA SER A 155 -22.42 -4.00 14.62
C SER A 155 -21.77 -3.77 13.25
N HIS A 156 -20.44 -3.64 13.21
CA HIS A 156 -19.62 -3.46 12.02
C HIS A 156 -18.26 -4.15 12.20
N PHE A 157 -17.51 -4.33 11.12
CA PHE A 157 -16.15 -4.88 11.16
C PHE A 157 -15.18 -3.98 10.41
N LYS A 158 -13.91 -3.99 10.77
CA LYS A 158 -12.82 -3.45 9.96
C LYS A 158 -12.13 -4.60 9.25
N LEU A 159 -11.55 -4.34 8.08
CA LEU A 159 -10.81 -5.39 7.35
C LEU A 159 -9.63 -5.94 8.15
N MET A 160 -9.04 -5.13 9.04
CA MET A 160 -8.02 -5.58 9.99
C MET A 160 -8.54 -6.61 11.01
N ASP A 161 -9.81 -6.55 11.42
CA ASP A 161 -10.38 -7.55 12.34
C ASP A 161 -10.34 -8.98 11.73
N ILE A 162 -10.36 -9.08 10.40
CA ILE A 162 -10.29 -10.36 9.68
C ILE A 162 -8.85 -10.85 9.63
N LEU A 163 -7.90 -9.97 9.34
CA LEU A 163 -6.46 -10.30 9.35
C LEU A 163 -6.00 -10.80 10.72
N GLU A 164 -6.56 -10.23 11.80
CA GLU A 164 -6.28 -10.66 13.17
C GLU A 164 -6.91 -12.01 13.53
N ARG A 165 -7.98 -12.46 12.85
CA ARG A 165 -8.61 -13.77 13.09
C ARG A 165 -8.04 -14.88 12.19
N GLU A 166 -7.56 -14.55 11.01
CA GLU A 166 -7.02 -15.49 10.01
C GLU A 166 -5.48 -15.54 10.02
N ILE A 167 -4.86 -15.52 11.20
CA ILE A 167 -3.40 -15.34 11.40
C ILE A 167 -2.55 -16.41 10.68
N GLU A 168 -3.08 -17.62 10.51
CA GLU A 168 -2.36 -18.74 9.88
C GLU A 168 -2.37 -18.69 8.34
N LYS A 169 -3.07 -17.73 7.74
CA LYS A 169 -3.21 -17.61 6.28
C LYS A 169 -2.30 -16.54 5.70
N ASN A 170 -2.00 -16.69 4.41
CA ASN A 170 -1.22 -15.70 3.70
C ASN A 170 -2.02 -14.37 3.62
N GLU A 171 -1.43 -13.27 4.09
CA GLU A 171 -2.07 -11.95 4.09
C GLU A 171 -2.55 -11.56 2.68
N ASP A 172 -1.74 -11.81 1.64
CA ASP A 172 -2.08 -11.48 0.25
C ASP A 172 -3.31 -12.29 -0.22
N GLU A 173 -3.46 -13.55 0.21
CA GLU A 173 -4.65 -14.34 -0.12
C GLU A 173 -5.90 -13.77 0.56
N ILE A 174 -5.80 -13.40 1.84
CA ILE A 174 -6.92 -12.80 2.59
C ILE A 174 -7.36 -11.52 1.91
N ILE A 175 -6.39 -10.68 1.54
CA ILE A 175 -6.67 -9.42 0.88
C ILE A 175 -7.35 -9.64 -0.47
N ASN A 176 -6.82 -10.55 -1.31
CA ASN A 176 -7.44 -10.84 -2.60
C ASN A 176 -8.88 -11.32 -2.43
N ALA A 177 -9.16 -12.14 -1.42
CA ALA A 177 -10.53 -12.55 -1.11
C ALA A 177 -11.39 -11.35 -0.67
N LEU A 178 -10.88 -10.43 0.14
CA LEU A 178 -11.61 -9.22 0.54
C LEU A 178 -11.89 -8.29 -0.64
N GLU A 179 -10.92 -8.10 -1.53
CA GLU A 179 -11.06 -7.33 -2.77
C GLU A 179 -12.16 -7.92 -3.66
N SER A 180 -12.16 -9.25 -3.88
CA SER A 180 -13.25 -9.95 -4.57
C SER A 180 -14.62 -9.71 -3.91
N LEU A 181 -14.69 -9.83 -2.58
CA LEU A 181 -15.97 -9.65 -1.84
C LEU A 181 -16.50 -8.21 -1.94
N ILE A 182 -15.61 -7.21 -2.03
CA ILE A 182 -15.95 -5.82 -2.29
C ILE A 182 -16.46 -5.66 -3.74
N GLU A 183 -15.75 -6.23 -4.72
CA GLU A 183 -16.14 -6.18 -6.13
C GLU A 183 -17.52 -6.83 -6.37
N PHE A 184 -17.76 -7.97 -5.73
CA PHE A 184 -19.05 -8.66 -5.71
C PHE A 184 -20.15 -7.92 -4.95
N LYS A 185 -19.81 -6.79 -4.30
CA LYS A 185 -20.70 -5.98 -3.47
C LYS A 185 -21.32 -6.77 -2.33
N LEU A 186 -20.65 -7.83 -1.85
CA LEU A 186 -21.07 -8.58 -0.67
C LEU A 186 -20.76 -7.82 0.61
N ILE A 187 -19.65 -7.07 0.60
CA ILE A 187 -19.27 -6.14 1.66
C ILE A 187 -19.05 -4.75 1.07
N LYS A 188 -19.24 -3.71 1.88
CA LYS A 188 -18.96 -2.32 1.48
C LYS A 188 -18.61 -1.44 2.67
N PRO A 189 -17.83 -0.36 2.46
CA PRO A 189 -17.55 0.61 3.51
C PRO A 189 -18.84 1.33 3.96
N ILE A 190 -18.89 1.66 5.24
CA ILE A 190 -19.89 2.52 5.85
C ILE A 190 -19.32 3.94 5.78
N LYS A 191 -19.76 4.71 4.77
CA LYS A 191 -19.49 6.15 4.70
C LYS A 191 -20.24 6.91 5.79
#